data_AF-A0AAD5W853-F1
#
_entry.id   AF-A0AAD5W853-F1
#
_cell.length_a   1.000
_cell.length_b   1.000
_cell.length_c   1.000
_cell.angle_alpha   90.00
_cell.angle_beta   90.00
_cell.angle_gamma   90.00
#
_symmetry.space_group_name_H-M   'P 1'
#
loop_
_entity.id
_entity.type
_entity.pdbx_description
1 polymer ?
#
loop_
_entity_poly.entity_id
_entity_poly.type
_entity_poly.pdbx_seq_one_letter_code
_entity_poly.pdbx_strand_id
1 'polypeptide(L)'
;MSEFAPILIYLGFSLLVSLILVGLPFLFSSNSSTYPEKLSAYECGFDPFGDARSRFDIRFYLVSILFIIFDLEVTFFFLGQYLSTRLISLDFGP
;
A
#
# COMPACT_ATOMS: atom_id res chain seq x y z
N MET A 1 15.84 20.99 5.16
CA MET A 1 14.48 20.68 5.65
C MET A 1 13.38 21.23 4.75
N SER A 2 13.55 22.40 4.12
CA SER A 2 12.63 22.94 3.10
C SER A 2 12.46 22.04 1.87
N GLU A 3 13.44 21.20 1.56
CA GLU A 3 13.40 20.26 0.42
C GLU A 3 12.34 19.16 0.56
N PHE A 4 11.94 18.79 1.78
CA PHE A 4 10.88 17.81 2.02
C PHE A 4 9.49 18.44 2.10
N ALA A 5 9.40 19.76 2.25
CA ALA A 5 8.13 20.49 2.26
C ALA A 5 7.24 20.20 1.04
N PRO A 6 7.73 20.20 -0.22
CA PRO A 6 6.88 19.89 -1.37
C PRO A 6 6.30 18.48 -1.35
N ILE A 7 7.05 17.50 -0.84
CA ILE A 7 6.59 16.09 -0.74
C ILE A 7 5.41 15.99 0.23
N LEU A 8 5.52 16.65 1.39
CA LEU A 8 4.48 16.64 2.41
C LEU A 8 3.22 17.37 1.93
N ILE A 9 3.38 18.50 1.23
CA ILE A 9 2.27 19.25 0.62
C ILE A 9 1.54 18.39 -0.41
N TYR A 10 2.28 17.68 -1.28
CA TYR A 10 1.68 16.79 -2.28
C TYR A 10 0.90 15.64 -1.63
N LEU A 11 1.46 15.01 -0.60
CA LEU A 11 0.76 13.95 0.15
C LEU A 11 -0.53 14.48 0.77
N GLY A 12 -0.47 15.62 1.47
CA GLY A 12 -1.65 16.26 2.06
C GLY A 12 -2.72 16.61 1.03
N PHE A 13 -2.30 17.16 -0.12
CA PHE A 13 -3.21 17.48 -1.22
C PHE A 13 -3.89 16.24 -1.81
N SER A 14 -3.12 15.17 -2.09
CA SER A 14 -3.66 13.92 -2.62
C SER A 14 -4.69 13.28 -1.67
N LEU A 15 -4.41 13.30 -0.37
CA LEU A 15 -5.27 12.76 0.67
C LEU A 15 -6.56 13.60 0.79
N LEU A 16 -6.44 14.93 0.75
CA LEU A 16 -7.59 15.83 0.75
C LEU A 16 -8.50 15.59 -0.46
N VAL A 17 -7.93 15.48 -1.66
CA VAL A 17 -8.72 15.20 -2.87
C VAL A 17 -9.40 13.83 -2.77
N SER A 18 -8.69 12.80 -2.30
CA SER A 18 -9.27 11.47 -2.07
C SER A 18 -10.44 11.51 -1.08
N LEU A 19 -10.32 12.25 0.01
CA LEU A 19 -11.38 12.39 1.01
C LEU A 19 -12.59 13.16 0.47
N ILE A 20 -12.37 14.17 -0.37
CA ILE A 20 -13.47 14.88 -1.04
C ILE A 20 -14.20 13.94 -2.00
N LEU A 21 -13.46 13.17 -2.82
CA LEU A 21 -14.04 12.25 -3.80
C LEU A 21 -14.83 11.10 -3.14
N VAL A 22 -14.37 10.59 -1.99
CA VAL A 22 -15.09 9.57 -1.22
C VAL A 22 -16.21 10.18 -0.37
N GLY A 23 -15.98 11.35 0.21
CA GLY A 23 -16.88 12.02 1.16
C GLY A 23 -18.08 12.70 0.50
N LEU A 24 -17.92 13.32 -0.68
CA LEU A 24 -19.03 13.95 -1.39
C LEU A 24 -20.15 12.95 -1.72
N PRO A 25 -19.89 11.79 -2.36
CA PRO A 25 -20.94 10.80 -2.59
C PRO A 25 -21.57 10.30 -1.30
N PHE A 26 -20.82 10.17 -0.21
CA PHE A 26 -21.37 9.75 1.09
C PHE A 26 -22.33 10.79 1.68
N LEU A 27 -22.01 12.09 1.60
CA LEU A 27 -22.87 13.18 2.08
C LEU A 27 -24.12 13.38 1.22
N PHE A 28 -23.99 13.17 -0.09
CA PHE A 28 -25.12 13.31 -1.04
C PHE A 28 -25.89 12.01 -1.27
N SER A 29 -25.43 10.87 -0.72
CA SER A 29 -26.15 9.60 -0.85
C SER A 29 -27.45 9.65 -0.05
N SER A 30 -28.58 9.55 -0.76
CA SER A 30 -29.88 9.36 -0.14
C SER A 30 -30.00 7.92 0.35
N ASN A 31 -29.97 7.74 1.68
CA ASN A 31 -30.21 6.50 2.45
C ASN A 31 -30.29 5.21 1.61
N SER A 32 -29.12 4.67 1.23
CA SER A 32 -29.02 3.39 0.51
C SER A 32 -29.23 2.15 1.41
N SER A 33 -29.22 2.35 2.74
CA SER A 33 -29.26 1.29 3.76
C SER A 33 -30.66 0.74 4.11
N THR A 34 -31.71 1.21 3.45
CA THR A 34 -33.10 0.81 3.80
C THR A 34 -33.40 -0.66 3.46
N TYR A 35 -32.56 -1.28 2.62
CA TYR A 35 -32.81 -2.59 2.03
C TYR A 35 -31.67 -3.57 2.39
N PRO A 36 -31.91 -4.57 3.26
CA PRO A 36 -30.87 -5.49 3.72
C PRO A 36 -30.23 -6.31 2.59
N GLU A 37 -30.95 -6.57 1.50
CA GLU A 37 -30.43 -7.26 0.31
C GLU A 37 -29.40 -6.43 -0.47
N LYS A 38 -29.34 -5.11 -0.28
CA LYS A 38 -28.28 -4.27 -0.86
C LYS A 38 -26.97 -4.38 -0.08
N LEU A 39 -27.05 -4.82 1.18
CA LEU A 39 -25.91 -4.96 2.09
C LEU A 39 -25.40 -6.41 2.16
N SER A 40 -26.14 -7.38 1.60
CA SER A 40 -25.69 -8.77 1.52
C SER A 40 -24.58 -8.94 0.50
N ALA A 41 -23.68 -9.91 0.76
CA ALA A 41 -22.63 -10.28 -0.18
C ALA A 41 -23.23 -10.68 -1.54
N TYR A 42 -22.57 -10.26 -2.62
CA TYR A 42 -23.02 -10.58 -3.97
C TYR A 42 -22.63 -12.02 -4.32
N GLU A 43 -23.59 -12.92 -4.26
CA GLU A 43 -23.48 -14.30 -4.75
C GLU A 43 -24.79 -14.69 -5.47
N CYS A 44 -25.24 -13.86 -6.42
CA CYS A 44 -26.50 -14.06 -7.16
C CYS A 44 -27.76 -14.25 -6.28
N GLY A 45 -27.79 -13.69 -5.07
CA GLY A 45 -28.90 -13.85 -4.12
C GLY A 45 -28.82 -15.09 -3.23
N PHE A 46 -27.71 -15.82 -3.28
CA PHE A 46 -27.37 -16.89 -2.35
C PHE A 46 -26.51 -16.36 -1.20
N ASP A 47 -26.57 -17.04 -0.06
CA ASP A 47 -25.59 -16.83 1.01
C ASP A 47 -24.21 -17.29 0.51
N PRO A 48 -23.13 -16.53 0.79
CA PRO A 48 -21.80 -16.85 0.31
C PRO A 48 -21.39 -18.26 0.75
N PHE A 49 -20.89 -19.05 -0.21
CA PHE A 49 -20.46 -20.42 0.04
C PHE A 49 -19.09 -20.42 0.76
N GLY A 50 -19.13 -20.41 2.09
CA GLY A 50 -17.95 -20.64 2.93
C GLY A 50 -17.64 -19.50 3.91
N ASP A 51 -16.83 -19.82 4.91
CA ASP A 51 -16.35 -18.84 5.88
C ASP A 51 -15.24 -17.97 5.25
N ALA A 52 -15.40 -16.65 5.29
CA ALA A 52 -14.39 -15.66 4.87
C ALA A 52 -13.07 -15.79 5.66
N ARG A 53 -13.08 -16.53 6.77
CA ARG A 53 -11.91 -16.82 7.62
C ARG A 53 -11.25 -18.16 7.31
N SER A 54 -11.63 -18.83 6.22
CA SER A 54 -10.93 -20.02 5.74
C SER A 54 -9.46 -19.73 5.45
N ARG A 55 -8.61 -20.74 5.62
CA ARG A 55 -7.17 -20.60 5.35
C ARG A 55 -6.97 -20.44 3.84
N PHE A 56 -6.48 -19.27 3.44
CA PHE A 56 -6.01 -19.03 2.08
C PHE A 56 -4.76 -19.86 1.76
N ASP A 57 -4.47 -20.03 0.47
CA ASP A 57 -3.34 -20.82 0.00
C ASP A 57 -2.00 -20.28 0.55
N ILE A 58 -1.13 -21.19 1.00
CA ILE A 58 0.21 -20.88 1.55
C ILE A 58 1.09 -20.10 0.55
N ARG A 59 0.80 -20.20 -0.75
CA ARG A 59 1.54 -19.50 -1.81
C ARG A 59 1.60 -17.98 -1.61
N PHE A 60 0.54 -17.36 -1.11
CA PHE A 60 0.56 -15.91 -0.83
C PHE A 60 1.55 -15.54 0.26
N TYR A 61 1.66 -16.37 1.30
CA TYR A 61 2.62 -16.19 2.39
C TYR A 61 4.08 -16.34 1.91
N LEU A 62 4.33 -17.33 1.05
CA LEU A 62 5.66 -17.53 0.46
C LEU A 62 6.08 -16.32 -0.40
N VAL A 63 5.17 -15.75 -1.19
CA VAL A 63 5.44 -14.53 -1.97
C VAL A 63 5.71 -13.33 -1.05
N SER A 64 4.97 -13.17 0.05
CA SER A 64 5.20 -12.07 1.01
C SER A 64 6.56 -12.16 1.70
N ILE A 65 6.98 -13.36 2.15
CA ILE A 65 8.30 -13.53 2.76
C ILE A 65 9.40 -13.30 1.73
N LEU A 66 9.24 -13.84 0.52
CA LEU A 66 10.20 -13.63 -0.55
C LEU A 66 10.38 -12.14 -0.86
N PHE A 67 9.28 -11.38 -0.93
CA PHE A 67 9.32 -9.93 -1.11
C PHE A 67 10.09 -9.23 0.01
N ILE A 68 9.83 -9.60 1.28
CA ILE A 68 10.54 -9.01 2.44
C ILE A 68 12.05 -9.28 2.36
N ILE A 69 12.44 -10.53 2.08
CA ILE A 69 13.86 -10.90 2.02
C ILE A 69 14.55 -10.18 0.87
N PHE A 70 13.94 -10.14 -0.32
CA PHE A 70 14.50 -9.48 -1.48
C PHE A 70 14.59 -7.96 -1.31
N ASP A 71 13.58 -7.32 -0.71
CA ASP A 71 13.60 -5.87 -0.43
C ASP A 71 14.74 -5.49 0.54
N LEU A 72 14.99 -6.32 1.55
CA LEU A 72 16.14 -6.16 2.44
C LEU A 72 17.47 -6.38 1.69
N GLU A 73 17.56 -7.36 0.80
CA GLU A 73 18.76 -7.61 -0.01
C GLU A 73 19.09 -6.40 -0.91
N VAL A 74 18.09 -5.79 -1.55
CA VAL A 74 18.27 -4.58 -2.36
C VAL A 74 18.78 -3.42 -1.50
N THR A 75 18.29 -3.28 -0.27
CA THR A 75 18.78 -2.26 0.67
C THR A 75 20.25 -2.47 1.02
N PHE A 76 20.67 -3.72 1.30
CA PHE A 76 22.07 -4.04 1.56
C PHE A 76 22.96 -3.87 0.31
N PHE A 77 22.46 -4.23 -0.87
CA PHE A 77 23.18 -4.05 -2.12
C PHE A 77 23.44 -2.57 -2.42
N PHE A 78 22.43 -1.71 -2.27
CA PHE A 78 22.58 -0.27 -2.49
C PHE A 78 23.54 0.37 -1.47
N LEU A 79 23.41 0.00 -0.18
CA LEU A 79 24.31 0.46 0.87
C LEU A 79 25.76 0.04 0.61
N GLY A 80 25.97 -1.22 0.21
CA GLY A 80 27.28 -1.76 -0.15
C GLY A 80 27.90 -1.03 -1.34
N GLN A 81 27.12 -0.75 -2.37
CA GLN A 81 27.57 0.01 -3.55
C GLN A 81 27.97 1.44 -3.19
N TYR A 82 27.18 2.12 -2.36
CA TYR A 82 27.51 3.45 -1.86
C TYR A 82 28.83 3.44 -1.08
N LEU A 83 29.02 2.48 -0.18
CA LEU A 83 30.25 2.33 0.60
C LEU A 83 31.46 2.03 -0.30
N SER A 84 31.33 1.10 -1.25
CA SER A 84 32.39 0.76 -2.19
C SER A 84 32.84 1.97 -3.01
N THR A 85 31.89 2.78 -3.49
CA THR A 85 32.20 3.99 -4.25
C THR A 85 32.92 5.02 -3.39
N ARG A 86 32.52 5.16 -2.11
CA ARG A 86 33.16 6.06 -1.16
C ARG A 86 34.58 5.61 -0.77
N LEU A 87 34.81 4.30 -0.62
CA LEU A 87 36.15 3.77 -0.33
C LEU A 87 37.12 3.98 -1.50
N ILE A 88 36.72 3.68 -2.73
CA ILE A 88 37.55 3.92 -3.92
C ILE A 88 37.88 5.41 -4.07
N SER A 89 36.94 6.31 -3.75
CA SER A 89 37.21 7.75 -3.77
C SER A 89 38.13 8.23 -2.66
N LEU A 90 38.27 7.48 -1.55
CA LEU A 90 39.21 7.79 -0.47
C LEU A 90 40.60 7.23 -0.77
N ASP A 91 40.71 6.09 -1.46
CA ASP A 91 41.99 5.48 -1.87
C ASP A 91 42.65 6.20 -3.06
N PHE A 92 41.90 6.99 -3.84
CA PHE A 92 42.37 7.72 -5.03
C PHE A 92 42.10 9.24 -5.01
N GLY A 93 41.86 9.83 -3.83
CA GLY A 93 41.78 11.29 -3.69
C GLY A 93 43.18 11.95 -3.80
N PRO A 94 43.29 13.23 -4.25
CA PRO A 94 44.56 13.96 -4.21
C PRO A 94 45.11 14.13 -2.78
#